data_AF-A0A7C4QET8-F1
#
_entry.id   AF-A0A7C4QET8-F1
#
_cell.length_a   1.000
_cell.length_b   1.000
_cell.length_c   1.000
_cell.angle_alpha   90.00
_cell.angle_beta   90.00
_cell.angle_gamma   90.00
#
_symmetry.space_group_name_H-M   'P 1'
#
loop_
_entity.id
_entity.type
_entity.pdbx_description
1 polymer ?
#
loop_
_entity_poly.entity_id
_entity_poly.type
_entity_poly.pdbx_seq_one_letter_code
_entity_poly.pdbx_strand_id
1 'polypeptide(L)'
;MNHTRIVLLALLALLTISLLLNNPPLFLLAGLLALVAASTALWHRYCLSGVTYTRRFGAERLFCGETTDLWVEVTNAKPLPLAWLRAEDEFPDNGNVAYMLYVREARRLEGVYVFNQRDCIKVPGFRRPPLLNASIAVVDWESDSHQTSRDYEGYVHWAPDRRDPYNMYTPSQIPYWVMVPKQVDGLLVPMAVSATHIGFGALRIDPSRLNMGQAAGVAAAMAIRAGIQPRRISVPELQRRLLAQGQTLFLYSDLYPSHKHFQAIQRLSMAGVTDGYDDFSFRPDQPATRADASQFVFHGLGLQVRVDDWRKDFHKMRHWNPENQSGPPFHWASYFLMTL
;
A
#
# COMPACT_ATOMS: atom_id res chain seq x y z
N MET A 1 3.21 12.70 31.16
CA MET A 1 3.40 14.11 30.76
C MET A 1 2.75 15.17 31.69
N ASN A 2 1.81 14.83 32.58
CA ASN A 2 1.05 15.83 33.37
C ASN A 2 1.72 16.30 34.69
N HIS A 3 2.48 15.46 35.40
CA HIS A 3 3.00 15.83 36.73
C HIS A 3 4.05 16.96 36.71
N THR A 4 4.99 16.96 35.77
CA THR A 4 6.04 18.00 35.68
C THR A 4 5.48 19.40 35.42
N ARG A 5 4.43 19.50 34.59
CA ARG A 5 3.76 20.78 34.31
C ARG A 5 3.04 21.32 35.54
N ILE A 6 2.37 20.45 36.30
CA ILE A 6 1.68 20.82 37.54
C ILE A 6 2.68 21.35 38.58
N VAL A 7 3.82 20.68 38.74
CA VAL A 7 4.88 21.12 39.68
C VAL A 7 5.46 22.48 39.29
N LEU A 8 5.76 22.71 38.01
CA LEU A 8 6.26 24.01 37.55
C LEU A 8 5.24 25.14 37.77
N LEU A 9 3.95 24.89 37.51
CA LEU A 9 2.87 25.87 37.75
C LEU A 9 2.69 26.16 39.24
N ALA A 10 2.76 25.14 40.10
CA ALA A 10 2.67 25.31 41.55
C ALA A 10 3.85 26.15 42.10
N LEU A 11 5.07 25.93 41.59
CA LEU A 11 6.26 26.71 41.96
C LEU A 11 6.17 28.16 41.46
N LEU A 12 5.59 28.38 40.27
CA LEU A 12 5.33 29.72 39.75
C LEU A 12 4.31 30.47 40.62
N ALA A 13 3.25 29.79 41.06
CA ALA A 13 2.27 30.35 41.99
C ALA A 13 2.91 30.69 43.34
N LEU A 14 3.77 29.82 43.88
CA LEU A 14 4.51 30.05 45.14
C LEU A 14 5.45 31.26 45.05
N LEU A 15 6.17 31.40 43.94
CA LEU A 15 6.99 32.60 43.64
C LEU A 15 6.13 33.87 43.63
N THR A 16 4.97 33.82 42.98
CA THR A 16 4.05 34.96 42.90
C THR A 16 3.50 35.34 44.29
N ILE A 17 3.10 34.34 45.09
CA ILE A 17 2.63 34.54 46.47
C ILE A 17 3.75 35.12 47.35
N SER A 18 4.99 34.64 47.22
CA SER A 18 6.12 35.14 48.01
C SER A 18 6.48 36.59 47.73
N LEU A 19 6.29 37.05 46.49
CA LEU A 19 6.41 38.45 46.08
C LEU A 19 5.29 39.30 46.69
N LEU A 20 4.05 38.83 46.59
CA LEU A 20 2.88 39.53 47.16
C LEU A 20 2.96 39.68 48.69
N LEU A 21 3.51 38.68 49.37
CA LEU A 21 3.71 38.68 50.82
C LEU A 21 5.01 39.35 51.27
N ASN A 22 5.84 39.84 50.33
CA ASN A 22 7.16 40.42 50.59
C ASN A 22 8.02 39.56 51.55
N ASN A 23 8.10 38.25 51.27
CA ASN A 23 8.79 37.26 52.11
C ASN A 23 10.05 36.74 51.39
N PRO A 24 11.23 37.33 51.62
CA PRO A 24 12.46 36.98 50.91
C PRO A 24 12.90 35.51 51.08
N PRO A 25 12.82 34.89 52.28
CA PRO A 25 13.15 33.48 52.45
C PRO A 25 12.29 32.54 51.58
N LEU A 26 10.98 32.81 51.51
CA LEU A 26 10.06 32.00 50.71
C LEU A 26 10.33 32.15 49.22
N PHE A 27 10.64 33.37 48.77
CA PHE A 27 11.02 33.64 47.39
C PHE A 27 12.29 32.90 46.98
N LEU A 28 13.33 32.93 47.83
CA LEU A 28 14.59 32.22 47.59
C LEU A 28 14.37 30.71 47.52
N LEU A 29 13.59 30.14 48.44
CA LEU A 29 13.28 28.71 48.44
C LEU A 29 12.48 28.30 47.20
N ALA A 30 11.42 29.03 46.87
CA ALA A 30 10.60 28.75 45.69
C ALA A 30 11.40 28.91 44.39
N GLY A 31 12.29 29.91 44.31
CA GLY A 31 13.19 30.13 43.18
C GLY A 31 14.20 29.00 43.00
N LEU A 32 14.80 28.52 44.10
CA LEU A 32 15.72 27.38 44.07
C LEU A 32 15.01 26.11 43.59
N LEU A 33 13.81 25.83 44.14
CA LEU A 33 13.01 24.68 43.74
C LEU A 33 12.56 24.76 42.27
N ALA A 34 12.16 25.96 41.80
CA ALA A 34 11.81 26.19 40.41
C ALA A 34 13.01 25.96 39.47
N LEU A 35 14.20 26.42 39.86
CA LEU A 35 15.43 26.20 39.09
C LEU A 35 15.76 24.71 39.01
N VAL A 36 15.69 23.97 40.12
CA VAL A 36 15.91 22.52 40.13
C VAL A 36 14.88 21.80 39.26
N ALA A 37 13.60 22.14 39.41
CA ALA A 37 12.51 21.53 38.63
C ALA A 37 12.65 21.81 37.13
N ALA A 38 12.96 23.06 36.75
CA ALA A 38 13.17 23.45 35.35
C ALA A 38 14.40 22.77 34.75
N SER A 39 15.51 22.73 35.49
CA SER A 39 16.75 22.05 35.07
C SER A 39 16.52 20.55 34.89
N THR A 40 15.78 19.92 35.81
CA THR A 40 15.40 18.50 35.72
C THR A 40 14.48 18.25 34.54
N ALA A 41 13.50 19.13 34.28
CA ALA A 41 12.59 19.01 33.14
C ALA A 41 13.31 19.18 31.80
N LEU A 42 14.23 20.15 31.71
CA LEU A 42 15.10 20.35 30.54
C LEU A 42 16.00 19.13 30.34
N TRP A 43 16.63 18.63 31.40
CA TRP A 43 17.46 17.42 31.33
C TRP A 43 16.63 16.23 30.87
N HIS A 44 15.49 15.93 31.49
CA HIS A 44 14.63 14.82 31.08
C HIS A 44 14.19 14.92 29.61
N ARG A 45 13.96 16.14 29.11
CA ARG A 45 13.55 16.34 27.71
C ARG A 45 14.69 16.19 26.71
N TYR A 46 15.90 16.62 27.09
CA TYR A 46 17.03 16.73 26.15
C TYR A 46 18.20 15.82 26.50
N CYS A 47 18.13 14.99 27.55
CA CYS A 47 19.23 14.14 28.00
C CYS A 47 19.63 13.11 26.94
N LEU A 48 18.70 12.66 26.09
CA LEU A 48 19.00 11.77 24.96
C LEU A 48 19.18 12.52 23.64
N SER A 49 19.05 13.85 23.63
CA SER A 49 19.27 14.63 22.41
C SER A 49 20.74 14.53 21.99
N GLY A 50 21.00 14.09 20.76
CA GLY A 50 22.36 13.85 20.27
C GLY A 50 22.99 12.57 20.81
N VAL A 51 22.24 11.72 21.50
CA VAL A 51 22.62 10.35 21.82
C VAL A 51 22.06 9.45 20.74
N THR A 52 22.92 8.70 20.04
CA THR A 52 22.49 7.71 19.07
C THR A 52 22.79 6.31 19.59
N TYR A 53 21.85 5.40 19.41
CA TYR A 53 22.01 3.97 19.65
C TYR A 53 21.76 3.27 18.32
N THR A 54 22.77 2.58 17.79
CA THR A 54 22.70 1.95 16.48
C THR A 54 23.11 0.49 16.58
N ARG A 55 22.33 -0.39 15.95
CA ARG A 55 22.69 -1.79 15.74
C ARG A 55 22.98 -2.03 14.27
N ARG A 56 24.08 -2.71 13.97
CA ARG A 56 24.51 -2.98 12.59
C ARG A 56 25.14 -4.36 12.50
N PHE A 57 24.71 -5.14 11.53
CA PHE A 57 25.37 -6.41 11.21
C PHE A 57 26.72 -6.14 10.54
N GLY A 58 27.74 -6.92 10.91
CA GLY A 58 29.09 -6.83 10.33
C GLY A 58 29.13 -7.20 8.86
N ALA A 59 28.18 -8.01 8.39
CA ALA A 59 28.00 -8.37 6.99
C ALA A 59 26.70 -7.78 6.42
N GLU A 60 26.78 -7.25 5.19
CA GLU A 60 25.60 -6.80 4.43
C GLU A 60 24.89 -7.96 3.70
N ARG A 61 25.54 -9.12 3.61
CA ARG A 61 25.04 -10.28 2.87
C ARG A 61 25.36 -11.54 3.64
N LEU A 62 24.33 -12.34 3.91
CA LEU A 62 24.43 -13.61 4.60
C LEU A 62 23.52 -14.63 3.91
N PHE A 63 23.97 -15.88 3.87
CA PHE A 63 23.15 -17.04 3.55
C PHE A 63 22.63 -17.70 4.82
N CYS A 64 21.62 -18.54 4.66
CA CYS A 64 21.06 -19.30 5.78
C CYS A 64 22.15 -20.21 6.38
N GLY A 65 22.37 -20.09 7.69
CA GLY A 65 23.40 -20.83 8.42
C GLY A 65 24.73 -20.08 8.58
N GLU A 66 24.93 -18.93 7.92
CA GLU A 66 26.11 -18.10 8.15
C GLU A 66 25.98 -17.26 9.43
N THR A 67 27.11 -17.00 10.07
CA THR A 67 27.22 -16.16 11.28
C THR A 67 27.84 -14.81 10.94
N THR A 68 27.37 -13.75 11.59
CA THR A 68 27.96 -12.41 11.52
C THR A 68 28.03 -11.81 12.90
N ASP A 69 28.94 -10.85 13.08
CA ASP A 69 28.93 -9.97 14.25
C ASP A 69 27.71 -9.03 14.19
N LEU A 70 27.15 -8.72 15.36
CA LEU A 70 26.19 -7.63 15.56
C LEU A 70 26.88 -6.54 16.38
N TRP A 71 27.17 -5.43 15.73
CA TRP A 71 27.78 -4.27 16.37
C TRP A 71 26.71 -3.40 16.99
N VAL A 72 26.85 -3.13 18.29
CA VAL A 72 26.04 -2.15 19.02
C VAL A 72 26.93 -0.94 19.30
N GLU A 73 26.53 0.22 18.79
CA GLU A 73 27.25 1.48 19.01
C GLU A 73 26.35 2.48 19.74
N VAL A 74 26.91 3.12 20.76
CA VAL A 74 26.32 4.26 21.46
C VAL A 74 27.23 5.46 21.29
N THR A 75 26.72 6.52 20.68
CA THR A 75 27.46 7.78 20.51
C THR A 75 26.76 8.88 21.31
N ASN A 76 27.51 9.54 22.19
CA ASN A 76 27.06 10.75 22.87
C ASN A 76 27.73 11.98 22.24
N ALA A 77 27.02 12.67 21.35
CA ALA A 77 27.51 13.88 20.67
C ALA A 77 27.39 15.16 21.51
N LYS A 78 27.07 15.04 22.81
CA LYS A 78 26.96 16.19 23.71
C LYS A 78 28.31 16.48 24.37
N PRO A 79 28.59 17.75 24.71
CA PRO A 79 29.74 18.09 25.55
C PRO A 79 29.61 17.54 26.98
N LEU A 80 28.39 17.31 27.44
CA LEU A 80 28.12 16.74 28.77
C LEU A 80 28.10 15.20 28.73
N PRO A 81 28.83 14.53 29.63
CA PRO A 81 28.78 13.07 29.73
C PRO A 81 27.40 12.61 30.21
N LEU A 82 26.99 11.42 29.75
CA LEU A 82 25.91 10.67 30.37
C LEU A 82 26.48 9.92 31.58
N ALA A 83 25.92 10.13 32.77
CA ALA A 83 26.38 9.45 33.98
C ALA A 83 26.18 7.92 33.90
N TRP A 84 25.06 7.51 33.31
CA TRP A 84 24.76 6.11 32.97
C TRP A 84 23.77 6.10 31.80
N LEU A 85 23.75 5.00 31.06
CA LEU A 85 22.77 4.72 30.02
C LEU A 85 22.32 3.26 30.20
N ARG A 86 21.01 3.03 30.18
CA ARG A 86 20.43 1.68 30.11
C ARG A 86 19.69 1.57 28.79
N ALA A 87 20.13 0.66 27.94
CA ALA A 87 19.35 0.22 26.80
C ALA A 87 18.44 -0.92 27.28
N GLU A 88 17.12 -0.68 27.28
CA GLU A 88 16.14 -1.75 27.46
C GLU A 88 15.96 -2.42 26.10
N ASP A 89 16.74 -3.46 25.87
CA ASP A 89 16.68 -4.22 24.63
C ASP A 89 15.56 -5.26 24.72
N GLU A 90 14.85 -5.46 23.61
CA GLU A 90 13.89 -6.55 23.44
C GLU A 90 14.62 -7.90 23.33
N PHE A 91 14.00 -8.97 23.83
CA PHE A 91 14.52 -10.35 23.78
C PHE A 91 15.85 -10.57 24.56
N PRO A 92 15.92 -10.22 25.86
CA PRO A 92 17.14 -10.35 26.67
C PRO A 92 17.59 -11.81 26.86
N ASP A 93 16.67 -12.75 26.74
CA ASP A 93 16.88 -14.19 26.73
C ASP A 93 17.47 -14.72 25.42
N ASN A 94 17.48 -13.92 24.35
CA ASN A 94 18.03 -14.27 23.04
C ASN A 94 19.10 -13.27 22.56
N GLY A 95 19.94 -12.79 23.48
CA GLY A 95 21.05 -11.90 23.14
C GLY A 95 20.61 -10.58 22.50
N ASN A 96 19.41 -10.11 22.83
CA ASN A 96 18.79 -8.90 22.30
C ASN A 96 18.46 -8.96 20.79
N VAL A 97 18.31 -10.17 20.25
CA VAL A 97 17.95 -10.42 18.86
C VAL A 97 16.56 -11.05 18.82
N ALA A 98 15.71 -10.60 17.89
CA ALA A 98 14.39 -11.17 17.69
C ALA A 98 14.47 -12.68 17.38
N TYR A 99 13.61 -13.47 18.00
CA TYR A 99 13.51 -14.92 17.79
C TYR A 99 13.29 -15.31 16.32
N MET A 100 12.59 -14.45 15.58
CA MET A 100 12.37 -14.58 14.16
C MET A 100 12.61 -13.22 13.51
N LEU A 101 13.44 -13.20 12.47
CA LEU A 101 13.63 -12.01 11.66
C LEU A 101 12.38 -11.79 10.80
N TYR A 102 11.67 -10.70 11.08
CA TYR A 102 10.56 -10.27 10.25
C TYR A 102 11.07 -9.53 9.01
N VAL A 103 11.38 -10.27 7.95
CA VAL A 103 11.88 -9.73 6.68
C VAL A 103 10.72 -9.18 5.85
N ARG A 104 10.49 -7.86 5.90
CA ARG A 104 9.44 -7.19 5.10
C ARG A 104 9.80 -7.11 3.62
N GLU A 105 11.08 -6.94 3.31
CA GLU A 105 11.59 -6.89 1.95
C GLU A 105 12.93 -7.63 1.84
N ALA A 106 13.10 -8.35 0.74
CA ALA A 106 14.31 -9.07 0.40
C ALA A 106 14.70 -8.77 -1.05
N ARG A 107 15.82 -9.34 -1.50
CA ARG A 107 16.24 -9.25 -2.90
C ARG A 107 15.15 -9.86 -3.80
N ARG A 108 14.82 -9.13 -4.86
CA ARG A 108 13.86 -9.53 -5.89
C ARG A 108 14.58 -9.60 -7.23
N LEU A 109 14.25 -10.59 -8.04
CA LEU A 109 14.69 -10.61 -9.43
C LEU A 109 13.87 -9.59 -10.23
N GLU A 110 14.51 -8.93 -11.19
CA GLU A 110 13.77 -8.07 -12.11
C GLU A 110 12.96 -8.95 -13.08
N GLY A 111 11.64 -8.79 -13.02
CA GLY A 111 10.67 -9.50 -13.83
C GLY A 111 10.36 -8.74 -15.11
N VAL A 112 9.75 -9.41 -16.09
CA VAL A 112 9.40 -8.80 -17.39
C VAL A 112 8.58 -7.53 -17.21
N TYR A 113 7.77 -7.46 -16.15
CA TYR A 113 7.07 -6.27 -15.71
C TYR A 113 7.45 -5.90 -14.27
N VAL A 114 7.67 -4.61 -14.00
CA VAL A 114 7.92 -4.06 -12.66
C VAL A 114 6.65 -3.38 -12.18
N PHE A 115 5.97 -4.00 -11.21
CA PHE A 115 4.78 -3.42 -10.59
C PHE A 115 5.15 -2.18 -9.77
N ASN A 116 4.43 -1.07 -9.96
CA ASN A 116 4.72 0.17 -9.26
C ASN A 116 3.43 0.87 -8.80
N GLN A 117 3.59 2.00 -8.12
CA GLN A 117 2.47 2.72 -7.50
C GLN A 117 1.33 3.02 -8.49
N ARG A 118 1.62 3.36 -9.75
CA ARG A 118 0.59 3.67 -10.76
C ARG A 118 -0.37 2.50 -11.03
N ASP A 119 0.09 1.29 -10.73
CA ASP A 119 -0.64 0.05 -10.97
C ASP A 119 -1.61 -0.28 -9.82
N CYS A 120 -1.53 0.46 -8.70
CA CYS A 120 -2.41 0.28 -7.53
C CYS A 120 -3.09 1.56 -7.03
N ILE A 121 -2.83 2.72 -7.64
CA ILE A 121 -3.52 3.98 -7.31
C ILE A 121 -4.55 4.37 -8.37
N LYS A 122 -5.64 4.97 -7.92
CA LYS A 122 -6.66 5.58 -8.76
C LYS A 122 -6.04 6.71 -9.60
N VAL A 123 -6.25 6.63 -10.90
CA VAL A 123 -5.91 7.73 -11.82
C VAL A 123 -7.08 8.72 -11.84
N PRO A 124 -6.84 10.05 -11.72
CA PRO A 124 -7.91 11.04 -11.82
C PRO A 124 -8.76 10.84 -13.09
N GLY A 125 -10.08 10.81 -12.92
CA GLY A 125 -11.04 10.55 -14.01
C GLY A 125 -11.32 9.07 -14.29
N PHE A 126 -10.60 8.14 -13.66
CA PHE A 126 -10.82 6.69 -13.79
C PHE A 126 -11.24 6.09 -12.44
N ARG A 127 -12.01 5.01 -12.48
CA ARG A 127 -12.42 4.27 -11.26
C ARG A 127 -11.28 3.47 -10.64
N ARG A 128 -10.38 2.98 -11.50
CA ARG A 128 -9.31 2.04 -11.21
C ARG A 128 -8.03 2.47 -11.95
N PRO A 129 -6.86 1.91 -11.61
CA PRO A 129 -5.68 1.98 -12.45
C PRO A 129 -5.93 1.46 -13.86
N PRO A 130 -5.04 1.75 -14.81
CA PRO A 130 -5.07 1.16 -16.14
C PRO A 130 -5.15 -0.37 -16.08
N LEU A 131 -5.97 -0.96 -16.94
CA LEU A 131 -6.17 -2.40 -16.99
C LEU A 131 -4.86 -3.13 -17.30
N LEU A 132 -4.45 -4.00 -16.39
CA LEU A 132 -3.35 -4.94 -16.63
C LEU A 132 -3.93 -6.24 -17.20
N ASN A 133 -4.06 -6.30 -18.53
CA ASN A 133 -4.71 -7.40 -19.25
C ASN A 133 -4.09 -8.78 -19.00
N ALA A 134 -2.83 -8.84 -18.57
CA ALA A 134 -2.13 -10.05 -18.18
C ALA A 134 -2.37 -10.46 -16.72
N SER A 135 -3.40 -9.92 -16.07
CA SER A 135 -3.74 -10.20 -14.66
C SER A 135 -3.86 -11.69 -14.40
N ILE A 136 -3.20 -12.15 -13.34
CA ILE A 136 -3.36 -13.49 -12.79
C ILE A 136 -3.92 -13.48 -11.37
N ALA A 137 -3.98 -12.33 -10.73
CA ALA A 137 -4.49 -12.18 -9.37
C ALA A 137 -4.92 -10.73 -9.15
N VAL A 138 -5.58 -10.47 -8.03
CA VAL A 138 -6.00 -9.13 -7.62
C VAL A 138 -5.44 -8.78 -6.26
N VAL A 139 -5.34 -7.48 -5.99
CA VAL A 139 -5.02 -6.92 -4.67
C VAL A 139 -6.01 -5.82 -4.35
N ASP A 140 -6.53 -5.82 -3.13
CA ASP A 140 -7.31 -4.72 -2.55
C ASP A 140 -6.73 -4.38 -1.19
N TRP A 141 -5.56 -3.76 -1.25
CA TRP A 141 -4.83 -3.31 -0.08
C TRP A 141 -4.02 -2.08 -0.45
N GLU A 142 -3.91 -1.15 0.50
CA GLU A 142 -3.05 0.01 0.35
C GLU A 142 -1.57 -0.38 0.34
N SER A 143 -0.68 0.54 -0.07
CA SER A 143 0.74 0.30 0.17
C SER A 143 0.96 0.19 1.67
N ASP A 144 1.38 -0.98 2.15
CA ASP A 144 1.65 -1.26 3.57
C ASP A 144 2.95 -0.58 4.03
N SER A 145 2.94 0.75 3.94
CA SER A 145 3.98 1.71 4.29
C SER A 145 3.44 2.60 5.41
N HIS A 146 4.08 2.54 6.58
CA HIS A 146 3.58 3.24 7.77
C HIS A 146 4.30 4.57 7.98
N GLN A 147 3.56 5.56 8.47
CA GLN A 147 4.12 6.83 8.87
C GLN A 147 4.91 6.68 10.17
N THR A 148 6.08 7.31 10.25
CA THR A 148 6.87 7.45 11.47
C THR A 148 6.94 8.94 11.83
N SER A 149 6.73 9.29 13.10
CA SER A 149 7.04 10.65 13.60
C SER A 149 7.78 10.57 14.93
N ARG A 150 8.53 11.62 15.26
CA ARG A 150 9.33 11.72 16.49
C ARG A 150 8.49 11.65 17.76
N ASP A 151 7.23 12.06 17.69
CA ASP A 151 6.28 12.00 18.80
C ASP A 151 5.63 10.61 18.94
N TYR A 152 5.90 9.71 18.00
CA TYR A 152 5.43 8.32 18.00
C TYR A 152 6.65 7.41 18.16
N GLU A 153 7.08 7.21 19.42
CA GLU A 153 8.22 6.37 19.83
C GLU A 153 8.12 4.93 19.27
N GLY A 154 8.56 4.69 18.04
CA GLY A 154 8.65 3.34 17.46
C GLY A 154 7.31 2.62 17.22
N TYR A 155 6.18 3.20 17.64
CA TYR A 155 4.86 2.65 17.35
C TYR A 155 4.49 2.95 15.89
N VAL A 156 4.21 1.87 15.14
CA VAL A 156 3.47 1.95 13.89
C VAL A 156 2.10 2.51 14.22
N HIS A 157 1.88 3.79 13.93
CA HIS A 157 0.55 4.37 14.02
C HIS A 157 -0.31 3.75 12.91
N TRP A 158 -1.11 2.75 13.27
CA TRP A 158 -2.36 2.46 12.60
C TRP A 158 -3.33 3.58 13.00
N ALA A 159 -3.20 4.77 12.42
CA ALA A 159 -4.14 5.85 12.65
C ALA A 159 -5.48 5.46 12.03
N PRO A 160 -6.50 5.01 12.80
CA PRO A 160 -7.76 4.56 12.23
C PRO A 160 -8.57 5.73 11.69
N ASP A 161 -8.29 6.94 12.19
CA ASP A 161 -8.92 8.21 11.81
C ASP A 161 -8.30 8.84 10.56
N ARG A 162 -7.14 8.33 10.12
CA ARG A 162 -6.40 8.76 8.94
C ARG A 162 -5.88 7.55 8.18
N ARG A 163 -6.81 6.74 7.65
CA ARG A 163 -6.56 6.19 6.31
C ARG A 163 -6.02 7.35 5.48
N ASP A 164 -4.91 7.13 4.79
CA ASP A 164 -4.22 8.13 3.96
C ASP A 164 -5.23 9.17 3.45
N PRO A 165 -5.07 10.49 3.73
CA PRO A 165 -6.02 11.51 3.28
C PRO A 165 -6.31 11.47 1.77
N TYR A 166 -5.51 10.72 1.01
CA TYR A 166 -5.70 10.48 -0.40
C TYR A 166 -6.56 9.25 -0.76
N ASN A 167 -6.84 8.30 0.14
CA ASN A 167 -7.64 7.07 -0.09
C ASN A 167 -7.51 6.55 -1.54
N MET A 168 -6.26 6.54 -2.01
CA MET A 168 -5.92 6.53 -3.44
C MET A 168 -5.88 5.10 -3.97
N TYR A 169 -5.72 4.12 -3.08
CA TYR A 169 -5.64 2.73 -3.44
C TYR A 169 -7.02 2.20 -3.78
N THR A 170 -7.07 1.45 -4.87
CA THR A 170 -8.29 0.82 -5.34
C THR A 170 -7.98 -0.61 -5.74
N PRO A 171 -8.98 -1.49 -5.80
CA PRO A 171 -8.72 -2.86 -6.19
C PRO A 171 -8.09 -2.96 -7.57
N SER A 172 -6.96 -3.66 -7.62
CA SER A 172 -6.02 -3.63 -8.74
C SER A 172 -5.63 -5.02 -9.19
N GLN A 173 -5.13 -5.12 -10.42
CA GLN A 173 -4.69 -6.37 -11.04
C GLN A 173 -3.21 -6.63 -10.79
N ILE A 174 -2.81 -7.91 -10.75
CA ILE A 174 -1.42 -8.33 -10.64
C ILE A 174 -1.06 -9.09 -11.92
N PRO A 175 -0.25 -8.52 -12.83
CA PRO A 175 0.03 -9.17 -14.11
C PRO A 175 1.03 -10.31 -13.94
N TYR A 176 0.85 -11.40 -14.70
CA TYR A 176 1.73 -12.59 -14.71
C TYR A 176 3.22 -12.26 -14.77
N TRP A 177 3.55 -11.22 -15.54
CA TRP A 177 4.91 -10.79 -15.84
C TRP A 177 5.72 -10.29 -14.65
N VAL A 178 5.09 -10.01 -13.50
CA VAL A 178 5.82 -9.69 -12.25
C VAL A 178 6.56 -10.91 -11.69
N MET A 179 6.07 -12.12 -11.98
CA MET A 179 6.65 -13.38 -11.48
C MET A 179 7.71 -13.94 -12.42
N VAL A 180 7.78 -13.46 -13.66
CA VAL A 180 8.62 -14.03 -14.71
C VAL A 180 9.91 -13.22 -14.81
N PRO A 181 11.08 -13.76 -14.45
CA PRO A 181 12.35 -13.02 -14.53
C PRO A 181 12.64 -12.51 -15.95
N LYS A 182 13.40 -11.41 -16.09
CA LYS A 182 13.87 -10.88 -17.39
C LYS A 182 15.04 -11.65 -17.99
N GLN A 183 15.89 -12.26 -17.18
CA GLN A 183 17.15 -12.85 -17.65
C GLN A 183 17.25 -14.36 -17.38
N VAL A 184 16.55 -14.87 -16.37
CA VAL A 184 16.63 -16.28 -15.96
C VAL A 184 15.47 -17.08 -16.57
N ASP A 185 15.79 -18.11 -17.34
CA ASP A 185 14.83 -19.07 -17.89
C ASP A 185 14.45 -20.14 -16.87
N GLY A 186 13.33 -20.84 -17.12
CA GLY A 186 12.87 -21.98 -16.30
C GLY A 186 12.34 -21.62 -14.90
N LEU A 187 12.31 -20.34 -14.52
CA LEU A 187 11.98 -19.89 -13.17
C LEU A 187 10.69 -19.06 -13.13
N LEU A 188 9.89 -19.27 -12.08
CA LEU A 188 8.77 -18.41 -11.67
C LEU A 188 8.96 -18.00 -10.22
N VAL A 189 8.74 -16.72 -9.91
CA VAL A 189 9.01 -16.12 -8.60
C VAL A 189 7.73 -15.49 -8.05
N PRO A 190 6.82 -16.24 -7.42
CA PRO A 190 5.51 -15.74 -6.96
C PRO A 190 5.55 -14.93 -5.65
N MET A 191 6.66 -14.98 -4.89
CA MET A 191 6.78 -14.31 -3.58
C MET A 191 7.64 -13.05 -3.66
N ALA A 192 8.86 -13.17 -4.20
CA ALA A 192 9.79 -12.07 -4.42
C ALA A 192 9.57 -11.44 -5.82
N VAL A 193 8.31 -11.19 -6.16
CA VAL A 193 7.86 -10.64 -7.45
C VAL A 193 8.49 -9.29 -7.75
N SER A 194 8.62 -8.97 -9.03
CA SER A 194 9.22 -7.72 -9.47
C SER A 194 8.29 -6.53 -9.23
N ALA A 195 8.70 -5.67 -8.30
CA ALA A 195 7.98 -4.45 -7.95
C ALA A 195 8.93 -3.38 -7.37
N THR A 196 8.52 -2.11 -7.47
CA THR A 196 9.13 -1.02 -6.70
C THR A 196 8.82 -1.17 -5.21
N HIS A 197 9.51 -0.44 -4.35
CA HIS A 197 9.25 -0.43 -2.90
C HIS A 197 7.76 -0.20 -2.58
N ILE A 198 7.16 0.84 -3.17
CA ILE A 198 5.74 1.16 -2.99
C ILE A 198 4.81 0.10 -3.61
N GLY A 199 5.11 -0.39 -4.81
CA GLY A 199 4.31 -1.42 -5.46
C GLY A 199 4.32 -2.73 -4.66
N PHE A 200 5.48 -3.12 -4.14
CA PHE A 200 5.63 -4.33 -3.34
C PHE A 200 4.86 -4.27 -2.02
N GLY A 201 4.73 -3.07 -1.43
CA GLY A 201 3.91 -2.82 -0.25
C GLY A 201 2.46 -3.31 -0.41
N ALA A 202 1.89 -3.20 -1.62
CA ALA A 202 0.55 -3.72 -1.92
C ALA A 202 0.56 -5.23 -2.22
N LEU A 203 1.53 -5.71 -3.01
CA LEU A 203 1.54 -7.11 -3.48
C LEU A 203 1.86 -8.14 -2.39
N ARG A 204 2.49 -7.71 -1.29
CA ARG A 204 3.04 -8.60 -0.25
C ARG A 204 2.04 -9.05 0.82
N ILE A 205 0.75 -8.85 0.59
CA ILE A 205 -0.33 -9.32 1.47
C ILE A 205 -0.65 -10.78 1.14
N ASP A 206 -0.94 -11.58 2.17
CA ASP A 206 -1.03 -13.04 2.05
C ASP A 206 -2.06 -13.55 1.03
N PRO A 207 -3.27 -12.96 0.88
CA PRO A 207 -4.21 -13.36 -0.17
C PRO A 207 -3.63 -13.20 -1.58
N SER A 208 -2.97 -12.07 -1.85
CA SER A 208 -2.32 -11.81 -3.14
C SER A 208 -1.21 -12.81 -3.43
N ARG A 209 -0.40 -13.13 -2.41
CA ARG A 209 0.69 -14.12 -2.49
C ARG A 209 0.19 -15.53 -2.76
N LEU A 210 -0.89 -15.95 -2.11
CA LEU A 210 -1.53 -17.24 -2.35
C LEU A 210 -2.01 -17.36 -3.80
N ASN A 211 -2.71 -16.33 -4.30
CA ASN A 211 -3.19 -16.29 -5.68
C ASN A 211 -2.05 -16.31 -6.71
N MET A 212 -0.95 -15.59 -6.45
CA MET A 212 0.26 -15.65 -7.29
C MET A 212 0.92 -17.02 -7.25
N GLY A 213 0.96 -17.67 -6.08
CA GLY A 213 1.46 -19.04 -5.92
C GLY A 213 0.66 -20.05 -6.75
N GLN A 214 -0.67 -19.98 -6.69
CA GLN A 214 -1.55 -20.80 -7.53
C GLN A 214 -1.31 -20.55 -9.03
N ALA A 215 -1.24 -19.27 -9.44
CA ALA A 215 -0.93 -18.89 -10.81
C ALA A 215 0.42 -19.42 -11.28
N ALA A 216 1.46 -19.36 -10.44
CA ALA A 216 2.77 -19.90 -10.75
C ALA A 216 2.72 -21.43 -10.93
N GLY A 217 1.98 -22.16 -10.09
CA GLY A 217 1.82 -23.61 -10.22
C GLY A 217 1.14 -24.01 -11.54
N VAL A 218 0.04 -23.35 -11.90
CA VAL A 218 -0.67 -23.60 -13.16
C VAL A 218 0.22 -23.24 -14.37
N ALA A 219 0.89 -22.10 -14.32
CA ALA A 219 1.82 -21.65 -15.36
C ALA A 219 2.99 -22.62 -15.55
N ALA A 220 3.59 -23.12 -14.47
CA ALA A 220 4.66 -24.11 -14.51
C ALA A 220 4.18 -25.42 -15.16
N ALA A 221 2.99 -25.92 -14.77
CA ALA A 221 2.43 -27.13 -15.36
C ALA A 221 2.15 -26.96 -16.86
N MET A 222 1.67 -25.78 -17.29
CA MET A 222 1.49 -25.46 -18.71
C MET A 222 2.82 -25.45 -19.46
N ALA A 223 3.84 -24.80 -18.90
CA ALA A 223 5.17 -24.69 -19.48
C ALA A 223 5.83 -26.07 -19.67
N ILE A 224 5.81 -26.90 -18.62
CA ILE A 224 6.35 -28.27 -18.64
C ILE A 224 5.66 -29.12 -19.68
N ARG A 225 4.32 -29.12 -19.72
CA ARG A 225 3.55 -29.95 -20.66
C ARG A 225 3.80 -29.59 -22.12
N ALA A 226 4.00 -28.31 -22.40
CA ALA A 226 4.26 -27.83 -23.75
C ALA A 226 5.75 -27.79 -24.11
N GLY A 227 6.66 -28.11 -23.18
CA GLY A 227 8.10 -28.05 -23.43
C GLY A 227 8.62 -26.64 -23.73
N ILE A 228 7.99 -25.61 -23.14
CA ILE A 228 8.31 -24.20 -23.41
C ILE A 228 8.74 -23.47 -22.13
N GLN A 229 9.42 -22.35 -22.30
CA GLN A 229 9.79 -21.48 -21.18
C GLN A 229 8.57 -20.81 -20.54
N PRO A 230 8.58 -20.51 -19.23
CA PRO A 230 7.50 -19.78 -18.57
C PRO A 230 7.16 -18.44 -19.24
N ARG A 231 8.14 -17.78 -19.88
CA ARG A 231 7.95 -16.56 -20.69
C ARG A 231 7.09 -16.75 -21.95
N ARG A 232 6.95 -17.98 -22.43
CA ARG A 232 6.30 -18.29 -23.72
C ARG A 232 4.89 -18.85 -23.56
N ILE A 233 4.40 -19.00 -22.32
CA ILE A 233 3.04 -19.49 -22.11
C ILE A 233 2.00 -18.50 -22.63
N SER A 234 0.84 -19.01 -23.02
CA SER A 234 -0.31 -18.18 -23.34
C SER A 234 -0.97 -17.70 -22.04
N VAL A 235 -0.84 -16.40 -21.74
CA VAL A 235 -1.52 -15.79 -20.59
C VAL A 235 -3.05 -15.92 -20.68
N PRO A 236 -3.71 -15.73 -21.84
CA PRO A 236 -5.13 -16.02 -21.96
C PRO A 236 -5.51 -17.45 -21.58
N GLU A 237 -4.68 -18.44 -21.95
CA GLU A 237 -4.91 -19.83 -21.54
C GLU A 237 -4.71 -20.04 -20.03
N LEU A 238 -3.69 -19.40 -19.45
CA LEU A 238 -3.48 -19.41 -18.00
C LEU A 238 -4.70 -18.83 -17.28
N GLN A 239 -5.19 -17.67 -17.72
CA GLN A 239 -6.38 -17.03 -17.17
C GLN A 239 -7.61 -17.92 -17.27
N ARG A 240 -7.83 -18.61 -18.40
CA ARG A 240 -8.94 -19.59 -18.52
C ARG A 240 -8.87 -20.68 -17.46
N ARG A 241 -7.68 -21.24 -17.20
CA ARG A 241 -7.48 -22.29 -16.19
C ARG A 241 -7.68 -21.76 -14.78
N LEU A 242 -7.19 -20.57 -14.49
CA LEU A 242 -7.37 -19.92 -13.19
C LEU A 242 -8.85 -19.61 -12.90
N LEU A 243 -9.58 -19.09 -13.88
CA LEU A 243 -11.02 -18.85 -13.75
C LEU A 243 -11.82 -20.14 -13.57
N ALA A 244 -11.42 -21.22 -14.25
CA ALA A 244 -12.02 -22.54 -14.05
C ALA A 244 -11.78 -23.10 -12.64
N GLN A 245 -10.71 -22.66 -11.96
CA GLN A 245 -10.41 -22.97 -10.56
C GLN A 245 -11.02 -21.96 -9.58
N GLY A 246 -11.80 -20.99 -10.06
CA GLY A 246 -12.45 -19.98 -9.22
C GLY A 246 -11.54 -18.81 -8.79
N GLN A 247 -10.38 -18.64 -9.40
CA GLN A 247 -9.48 -17.53 -9.06
C GLN A 247 -9.92 -16.23 -9.72
N THR A 248 -10.06 -15.17 -8.92
CA THR A 248 -10.44 -13.83 -9.38
C THR A 248 -9.27 -13.12 -10.07
N LEU A 249 -9.52 -12.56 -11.26
CA LEU A 249 -8.52 -11.84 -12.06
C LEU A 249 -8.80 -10.32 -12.12
N PHE A 250 -10.06 -9.94 -11.91
CA PHE A 250 -10.54 -8.57 -11.81
C PHE A 250 -11.54 -8.48 -10.64
N LEU A 251 -11.29 -7.61 -9.66
CA LEU A 251 -12.09 -7.60 -8.43
C LEU A 251 -13.42 -6.88 -8.64
N TYR A 252 -14.52 -7.54 -8.30
CA TYR A 252 -15.80 -6.91 -8.03
C TYR A 252 -16.25 -7.21 -6.60
N SER A 253 -16.93 -6.26 -5.95
CA SER A 253 -17.39 -6.36 -4.57
C SER A 253 -18.55 -7.35 -4.38
N ASP A 254 -19.25 -7.71 -5.45
CA ASP A 254 -20.47 -8.53 -5.46
C ASP A 254 -20.39 -9.76 -6.37
N LEU A 255 -19.19 -10.13 -6.84
CA LEU A 255 -19.00 -11.27 -7.74
C LEU A 255 -18.15 -12.37 -7.09
N TYR A 256 -18.79 -13.49 -6.77
CA TYR A 256 -18.13 -14.66 -6.20
C TYR A 256 -17.90 -15.76 -7.23
N PRO A 257 -16.88 -16.63 -7.04
CA PRO A 257 -16.61 -17.76 -7.94
C PRO A 257 -17.77 -18.74 -8.12
N SER A 258 -18.68 -18.81 -7.15
CA SER A 258 -19.90 -19.63 -7.20
C SER A 258 -20.96 -19.12 -8.18
N HIS A 259 -20.87 -17.87 -8.63
CA HIS A 259 -21.86 -17.29 -9.53
C HIS A 259 -21.78 -17.93 -10.93
N LYS A 260 -22.92 -18.31 -11.51
CA LYS A 260 -23.00 -19.01 -12.82
C LYS A 260 -22.31 -18.28 -13.98
N HIS A 261 -22.21 -16.95 -13.89
CA HIS A 261 -21.57 -16.11 -14.91
C HIS A 261 -20.17 -15.62 -14.52
N PHE A 262 -19.59 -16.09 -13.40
CA PHE A 262 -18.28 -15.66 -12.89
C PHE A 262 -17.21 -15.61 -13.98
N GLN A 263 -17.00 -16.72 -14.69
CA GLN A 263 -15.94 -16.78 -15.71
C GLN A 263 -16.20 -15.84 -16.89
N ALA A 264 -17.46 -15.70 -17.31
CA ALA A 264 -17.82 -14.83 -18.43
C ALA A 264 -17.59 -13.35 -18.08
N ILE A 265 -18.04 -12.95 -16.89
CA ILE A 265 -17.86 -11.59 -16.38
C ILE A 265 -16.37 -11.27 -16.24
N GLN A 266 -15.59 -12.13 -15.58
CA GLN A 266 -14.16 -11.93 -15.43
C GLN A 266 -13.44 -11.78 -16.78
N ARG A 267 -13.77 -12.60 -17.78
CA ARG A 267 -13.19 -12.50 -19.13
C ARG A 267 -13.58 -11.22 -19.84
N LEU A 268 -14.84 -10.77 -19.68
CA LEU A 268 -15.34 -9.52 -20.24
C LEU A 268 -14.55 -8.33 -19.69
N SER A 269 -14.34 -8.29 -18.38
CA SER A 269 -13.58 -7.23 -17.71
C SER A 269 -12.09 -7.26 -18.07
N MET A 270 -11.50 -8.46 -18.21
CA MET A 270 -10.11 -8.62 -18.64
C MET A 270 -9.86 -8.26 -20.10
N ALA A 271 -10.92 -8.27 -20.92
CA ALA A 271 -10.88 -7.71 -22.27
C ALA A 271 -11.06 -6.18 -22.30
N GLY A 272 -11.28 -5.53 -21.15
CA GLY A 272 -11.47 -4.08 -21.05
C GLY A 272 -12.86 -3.61 -21.49
N VAL A 273 -13.84 -4.51 -21.54
CA VAL A 273 -15.20 -4.16 -21.98
C VAL A 273 -15.98 -3.41 -20.90
N THR A 274 -15.69 -3.69 -19.62
CA THR A 274 -16.28 -3.00 -18.48
C THR A 274 -15.38 -3.06 -17.25
N ASP A 275 -15.42 -1.99 -16.45
CA ASP A 275 -14.76 -1.84 -15.15
C ASP A 275 -15.75 -1.88 -13.97
N GLY A 276 -17.04 -2.05 -14.25
CA GLY A 276 -18.14 -2.04 -13.30
C GLY A 276 -18.61 -0.65 -12.91
N TYR A 277 -19.15 -0.55 -11.69
CA TYR A 277 -19.67 0.69 -11.11
C TYR A 277 -18.68 1.33 -10.12
N ASP A 278 -19.00 2.54 -9.66
CA ASP A 278 -18.14 3.33 -8.74
C ASP A 278 -17.93 2.67 -7.37
N ASP A 279 -18.84 1.78 -6.96
CA ASP A 279 -18.78 0.97 -5.73
C ASP A 279 -18.03 -0.37 -5.93
N PHE A 280 -17.34 -0.51 -7.07
CA PHE A 280 -16.65 -1.72 -7.50
C PHE A 280 -17.56 -2.93 -7.70
N SER A 281 -18.88 -2.77 -7.84
CA SER A 281 -19.81 -3.86 -8.17
C SER A 281 -19.87 -4.13 -9.68
N PHE A 282 -20.32 -5.33 -10.05
CA PHE A 282 -20.75 -5.68 -11.40
C PHE A 282 -22.27 -5.75 -11.54
N ARG A 283 -23.00 -6.07 -10.46
CA ARG A 283 -24.47 -6.25 -10.40
C ARG A 283 -24.97 -7.40 -11.29
N PRO A 284 -24.44 -8.64 -11.11
CA PRO A 284 -24.64 -9.73 -12.06
C PRO A 284 -26.09 -10.24 -12.18
N ASP A 285 -26.92 -10.00 -11.18
CA ASP A 285 -28.33 -10.42 -11.15
C ASP A 285 -29.30 -9.30 -11.55
N GLN A 286 -28.80 -8.07 -11.77
CA GLN A 286 -29.64 -6.97 -12.21
C GLN A 286 -29.81 -6.99 -13.74
N PRO A 287 -31.00 -6.65 -14.26
CA PRO A 287 -31.18 -6.47 -15.70
C PRO A 287 -30.22 -5.39 -16.22
N ALA A 288 -29.48 -5.71 -17.29
CA ALA A 288 -28.62 -4.74 -17.95
C ALA A 288 -29.46 -3.60 -18.56
N THR A 289 -29.03 -2.36 -18.35
CA THR A 289 -29.64 -1.21 -18.99
C THR A 289 -29.22 -1.10 -20.45
N ARG A 290 -29.92 -0.25 -21.22
CA ARG A 290 -29.52 0.08 -22.60
C ARG A 290 -28.12 0.71 -22.66
N ALA A 291 -27.72 1.44 -21.62
CA ALA A 291 -26.39 2.05 -21.53
C ALA A 291 -25.33 0.97 -21.32
N ASP A 292 -25.56 0.01 -20.42
CA ASP A 292 -24.65 -1.12 -20.18
C ASP A 292 -24.48 -1.95 -21.47
N ALA A 293 -25.59 -2.28 -22.13
CA ALA A 293 -25.56 -3.02 -23.40
C ALA A 293 -24.78 -2.27 -24.48
N SER A 294 -25.00 -0.95 -24.61
CA SER A 294 -24.28 -0.10 -25.56
C SER A 294 -22.78 -0.09 -25.27
N GLN A 295 -22.40 0.08 -24.00
CA GLN A 295 -21.01 0.03 -23.57
C GLN A 295 -20.36 -1.32 -23.93
N PHE A 296 -21.04 -2.43 -23.64
CA PHE A 296 -20.51 -3.76 -23.88
C PHE A 296 -20.30 -4.04 -25.37
N VAL A 297 -21.26 -3.64 -26.21
CA VAL A 297 -21.13 -3.76 -27.67
C VAL A 297 -20.00 -2.89 -28.19
N PHE A 298 -19.94 -1.63 -27.75
CA PHE A 298 -18.94 -0.67 -28.21
C PHE A 298 -17.52 -1.13 -27.91
N HIS A 299 -17.21 -1.46 -26.65
CA HIS A 299 -15.89 -1.92 -26.28
C HIS A 299 -15.61 -3.36 -26.72
N GLY A 300 -16.61 -4.24 -26.69
CA GLY A 300 -16.47 -5.64 -27.09
C GLY A 300 -16.15 -5.82 -28.57
N LEU A 301 -16.65 -4.93 -29.43
CA LEU A 301 -16.31 -4.90 -30.86
C LEU A 301 -15.09 -4.02 -31.18
N GLY A 302 -14.48 -3.38 -30.18
CA GLY A 302 -13.34 -2.48 -30.38
C GLY A 302 -13.68 -1.26 -31.23
N LEU A 303 -14.92 -0.77 -31.16
CA LEU A 303 -15.35 0.40 -31.92
C LEU A 303 -14.59 1.64 -31.44
N GLN A 304 -14.27 2.52 -32.37
CA GLN A 304 -13.63 3.80 -32.07
C GLN A 304 -14.58 4.94 -32.46
N VAL A 305 -14.75 5.91 -31.55
CA VAL A 305 -15.48 7.13 -31.88
C VAL A 305 -14.60 7.96 -32.80
N ARG A 306 -15.03 8.12 -34.05
CA ARG A 306 -14.44 9.08 -34.97
C ARG A 306 -15.12 10.43 -34.73
N VAL A 307 -14.37 11.39 -34.18
CA VAL A 307 -14.86 12.77 -34.00
C VAL A 307 -14.43 13.56 -35.23
N ASP A 308 -15.35 13.77 -36.17
CA ASP A 308 -15.05 14.44 -37.44
C ASP A 308 -15.09 15.99 -37.30
N ASP A 309 -15.94 16.55 -36.42
CA ASP A 309 -15.97 18.00 -36.12
C ASP A 309 -16.14 18.27 -34.62
N TRP A 310 -15.00 18.49 -33.96
CA TRP A 310 -14.91 18.80 -32.53
C TRP A 310 -15.91 19.87 -32.07
N ARG A 311 -16.17 20.93 -32.84
CA ARG A 311 -17.02 22.05 -32.37
C ARG A 311 -18.49 21.69 -32.34
N LYS A 312 -18.99 20.98 -33.37
CA LYS A 312 -20.40 20.59 -33.46
C LYS A 312 -20.73 19.46 -32.51
N ASP A 313 -19.83 18.48 -32.41
CA ASP A 313 -20.05 17.31 -31.58
C ASP A 313 -19.92 17.68 -30.09
N PHE A 314 -19.00 18.57 -29.73
CA PHE A 314 -18.86 19.09 -28.35
C PHE A 314 -20.09 19.90 -27.89
N HIS A 315 -20.73 20.67 -28.77
CA HIS A 315 -21.96 21.39 -28.42
C HIS A 315 -23.12 20.42 -28.13
N LYS A 316 -23.28 19.37 -28.93
CA LYS A 316 -24.28 18.32 -28.68
C LYS A 316 -23.98 17.55 -27.38
N MET A 317 -22.70 17.34 -27.06
CA MET A 317 -22.27 16.72 -25.79
C MET A 317 -22.65 17.55 -24.56
N ARG A 318 -22.47 18.88 -24.61
CA ARG A 318 -22.71 19.76 -23.45
C ARG A 318 -24.20 19.99 -23.14
N HIS A 319 -25.07 19.80 -24.12
CA HIS A 319 -26.52 20.03 -23.99
C HIS A 319 -27.35 18.75 -23.80
N TRP A 320 -26.70 17.60 -23.56
CA TRP A 320 -27.41 16.39 -23.16
C TRP A 320 -27.96 16.55 -21.75
N ASN A 321 -29.25 16.23 -21.57
CA ASN A 321 -30.00 16.48 -20.35
C ASN A 321 -29.48 15.59 -19.19
N PRO A 322 -28.90 16.18 -18.13
CA PRO A 322 -28.36 15.44 -16.98
C PRO A 322 -29.43 14.77 -16.10
N GLU A 323 -30.69 15.19 -16.20
CA GLU A 323 -31.76 14.69 -15.32
C GLU A 323 -32.24 13.27 -15.65
N ASN A 324 -31.76 12.68 -16.76
CA ASN A 324 -32.19 11.34 -17.18
C ASN A 324 -31.14 10.23 -17.01
N GLN A 325 -29.86 10.52 -16.75
CA GLN A 325 -28.83 9.49 -16.55
C GLN A 325 -27.67 10.00 -15.68
N SER A 326 -27.53 9.43 -14.49
CA SER A 326 -26.34 9.53 -13.66
C SER A 326 -25.16 8.76 -14.28
N GLY A 327 -24.12 9.41 -14.81
CA GLY A 327 -22.86 8.71 -15.08
C GLY A 327 -21.78 9.43 -15.92
N PRO A 328 -20.47 9.20 -15.64
CA PRO A 328 -19.32 9.65 -16.44
C PRO A 328 -19.10 8.70 -17.66
N PRO A 329 -17.91 8.51 -18.27
CA PRO A 329 -17.62 8.50 -19.73
C PRO A 329 -18.35 7.49 -20.67
N PHE A 330 -19.28 6.66 -20.19
CA PHE A 330 -20.14 5.72 -20.94
C PHE A 330 -21.04 6.38 -22.00
N HIS A 331 -21.15 7.70 -21.89
CA HIS A 331 -21.86 8.59 -22.78
C HIS A 331 -21.42 8.48 -24.25
N TRP A 332 -20.15 8.16 -24.50
CA TRP A 332 -19.56 8.10 -25.84
C TRP A 332 -20.02 6.87 -26.62
N ALA A 333 -20.12 5.71 -25.95
CA ALA A 333 -20.61 4.47 -26.55
C ALA A 333 -22.10 4.55 -26.90
N SER A 334 -22.92 5.09 -25.98
CA SER A 334 -24.35 5.29 -26.19
C SER A 334 -24.62 6.35 -27.27
N TYR A 335 -23.87 7.45 -27.27
CA TYR A 335 -23.96 8.48 -28.32
C TYR A 335 -23.58 7.90 -29.70
N PHE A 336 -22.43 7.25 -29.81
CA PHE A 336 -21.93 6.69 -31.06
C PHE A 336 -22.92 5.67 -31.67
N LEU A 337 -23.45 4.75 -30.87
CA LEU A 337 -24.42 3.75 -31.35
C LEU A 337 -25.79 4.34 -31.69
N MET A 338 -26.17 5.49 -31.12
CA MET A 338 -27.41 6.19 -31.46
C MET A 338 -27.27 7.13 -32.68
N THR A 339 -26.04 7.43 -33.10
CA THR A 339 -25.73 8.25 -34.29
C THR A 339 -25.33 7.44 -35.53
N LEU A 340 -25.17 6.11 -35.39
CA LEU A 340 -25.25 5.17 -36.51
C LEU A 340 -26.71 5.05 -36.97
#